data_AF-A0A4Y2RJE0-F1
#
_entry.id   AF-A0A4Y2RJE0-F1
#
_cell.length_a   1.000
_cell.length_b   1.000
_cell.length_c   1.000
_cell.angle_alpha   90.00
_cell.angle_beta   90.00
_cell.angle_gamma   90.00
#
_symmetry.space_group_name_H-M   'P 1'
#
loop_
_entity.id
_entity.type
_entity.pdbx_description
1 polymer ?
#
loop_
_entity_poly.entity_id
_entity_poly.type
_entity_poly.pdbx_seq_one_letter_code
_entity_poly.pdbx_strand_id
1 'polypeptide(L)'
;MRDKNVPISESFIIEKALQFANALGYDEFRGSNGWLEKFKRRHGIIAKVISGESKDVDDNDRENWIMETLSKILRDYEPEIIFNADETALFFQCLPQKTLKNALEENKAKLY
;
A
#
# COMPACT_ATOMS: atom_id res chain seq x y z
N MET A 1 3.27 -18.42 -0.85
CA MET A 1 2.70 -17.25 -1.56
C MET A 1 2.78 -15.97 -0.71
N ARG A 2 2.58 -16.01 0.61
CA ARG A 2 2.83 -14.84 1.50
C ARG A 2 4.32 -14.45 1.61
N ASP A 3 5.24 -15.40 1.51
CA ASP A 3 6.70 -15.15 1.64
C ASP A 3 7.34 -14.38 0.48
N LYS A 4 6.56 -13.97 -0.53
CA LYS A 4 7.08 -13.31 -1.75
C LYS A 4 6.58 -11.88 -1.94
N ASN A 5 5.90 -11.26 -0.96
CA ASN A 5 5.32 -9.91 -1.08
C ASN A 5 4.50 -9.70 -2.37
N VAL A 6 3.89 -10.76 -2.90
CA VAL A 6 3.12 -10.68 -4.16
C VAL A 6 1.85 -9.88 -3.90
N PRO A 7 1.54 -8.83 -4.69
CA PRO A 7 0.33 -8.06 -4.53
C PRO A 7 -0.89 -8.95 -4.71
N ILE A 8 -1.71 -9.08 -3.66
CA ILE A 8 -2.99 -9.78 -3.75
C ILE A 8 -4.04 -8.76 -4.19
N SER A 9 -4.49 -8.90 -5.44
CA SER A 9 -5.59 -8.11 -5.99
C SER A 9 -6.95 -8.62 -5.50
N GLU A 10 -7.95 -7.76 -5.56
CA GLU A 10 -9.36 -8.12 -5.30
C GLU A 10 -9.85 -9.25 -6.23
N SER A 11 -9.44 -9.21 -7.49
CA SER A 11 -9.74 -10.23 -8.49
C SER A 11 -9.21 -11.60 -8.07
N PHE A 12 -8.01 -11.66 -7.50
CA PHE A 12 -7.41 -12.92 -7.04
C PHE A 12 -8.20 -13.52 -5.87
N ILE A 13 -8.70 -12.70 -4.95
CA ILE A 13 -9.53 -13.16 -3.83
C ILE A 13 -10.85 -13.73 -4.34
N ILE A 14 -11.51 -13.03 -5.28
CA ILE A 14 -12.76 -13.50 -5.88
C ILE A 14 -12.53 -14.83 -6.61
N GLU A 15 -11.48 -14.92 -7.43
CA GLU A 15 -11.16 -16.14 -8.19
C GLU A 15 -10.93 -17.35 -7.27
N LYS A 16 -10.16 -17.16 -6.18
CA LYS A 16 -9.94 -18.22 -5.20
C LYS A 16 -11.22 -18.59 -4.47
N ALA A 17 -12.05 -17.62 -4.12
CA ALA A 17 -13.33 -17.88 -3.46
C ALA A 17 -14.29 -18.68 -4.36
N LEU A 18 -14.33 -18.38 -5.67
CA LEU A 18 -15.09 -19.14 -6.66
C LEU A 18 -14.58 -20.59 -6.79
N GLN A 19 -13.26 -20.80 -6.83
CA GLN A 19 -12.67 -22.14 -6.85
C GLN A 19 -13.09 -22.96 -5.63
N PHE A 20 -13.05 -22.37 -4.44
CA PHE A 20 -13.51 -23.05 -3.21
C PHE A 20 -15.01 -23.28 -3.20
N ALA A 21 -15.82 -22.32 -3.65
CA ALA A 21 -17.26 -22.47 -3.72
C ALA A 21 -17.64 -23.66 -4.63
N ASN A 22 -17.05 -23.76 -5.82
CA ASN A 22 -17.28 -24.88 -6.72
C ASN A 22 -16.84 -26.21 -6.10
N ALA A 23 -15.67 -26.25 -5.46
CA ALA A 23 -15.17 -27.46 -4.81
C ALA A 23 -16.05 -27.93 -3.64
N LEU A 24 -16.78 -27.00 -3.01
CA LEU A 24 -17.69 -27.27 -1.89
C LEU A 24 -19.16 -27.41 -2.32
N GLY A 25 -19.47 -27.32 -3.62
CA GLY A 25 -20.83 -27.45 -4.16
C GLY A 25 -21.71 -26.21 -3.98
N TYR A 26 -21.13 -25.02 -3.81
CA TYR A 26 -21.84 -23.74 -3.75
C TYR A 26 -21.91 -23.06 -5.12
N ASP A 27 -22.62 -23.68 -6.06
CA ASP A 27 -22.67 -23.23 -7.47
C ASP A 27 -23.32 -21.84 -7.65
N GLU A 28 -24.12 -21.39 -6.68
CA GLU A 28 -24.75 -20.07 -6.70
C GLU A 28 -23.84 -18.93 -6.22
N PHE A 29 -22.67 -19.25 -5.66
CA PHE A 29 -21.76 -18.23 -5.16
C PHE A 29 -21.10 -17.46 -6.32
N ARG A 30 -21.31 -16.14 -6.36
CA ARG A 30 -20.79 -15.27 -7.44
C ARG A 30 -19.65 -14.36 -7.04
N GLY A 31 -19.16 -14.42 -5.79
CA GLY A 31 -18.10 -13.53 -5.31
C GLY A 31 -18.43 -12.04 -5.46
N SER A 32 -19.65 -11.63 -5.11
CA SER A 32 -20.11 -10.25 -5.30
C SER A 32 -19.26 -9.22 -4.56
N ASN A 33 -19.25 -7.97 -5.03
CA ASN A 33 -18.56 -6.86 -4.35
C ASN A 33 -18.97 -6.73 -2.88
N GLY A 34 -20.27 -6.90 -2.57
CA GLY A 34 -20.78 -6.85 -1.20
C GLY A 34 -20.25 -7.99 -0.31
N TRP A 35 -20.04 -9.19 -0.88
CA TRP A 35 -19.37 -10.28 -0.17
C TRP A 35 -17.89 -9.96 0.07
N LEU A 36 -17.20 -9.47 -0.96
CA LEU A 36 -15.77 -9.13 -0.88
C LEU A 36 -15.51 -8.05 0.19
N GLU A 37 -16.31 -6.98 0.24
CA GLU A 37 -16.21 -5.95 1.29
C GLU A 37 -16.40 -6.52 2.70
N LYS A 38 -17.41 -7.39 2.88
CA LYS A 38 -17.66 -8.03 4.18
C LYS A 38 -16.54 -8.98 4.56
N PHE A 39 -16.00 -9.74 3.61
CA PHE A 39 -14.87 -10.64 3.80
C PHE A 39 -13.62 -9.85 4.21
N LYS A 40 -13.29 -8.80 3.46
CA LYS A 40 -12.19 -7.88 3.77
C LYS A 40 -12.32 -7.32 5.17
N ARG A 41 -13.49 -6.77 5.52
CA ARG A 41 -13.75 -6.22 6.86
C ARG A 41 -13.63 -7.26 7.97
N ARG A 42 -14.16 -8.47 7.77
CA ARG A 42 -14.11 -9.55 8.76
C ARG A 42 -12.68 -10.00 9.07
N HIS A 43 -11.82 -10.01 8.04
CA HIS A 43 -10.44 -10.47 8.16
C HIS A 43 -9.43 -9.33 8.27
N GLY A 44 -9.90 -8.09 8.41
CA GLY A 44 -9.05 -6.90 8.50
C GLY A 44 -8.19 -6.65 7.26
N ILE A 45 -8.66 -7.04 6.08
CA ILE A 45 -7.94 -6.85 4.82
C ILE A 45 -8.23 -5.42 4.29
N ILE A 46 -7.21 -4.56 4.27
CA ILE A 46 -7.28 -3.15 3.89
C ILE A 46 -6.54 -2.94 2.57
N ALA A 47 -7.16 -2.28 1.60
CA ALA A 47 -6.50 -1.87 0.36
C ALA A 47 -5.59 -0.67 0.65
N LYS A 48 -4.27 -0.89 0.64
CA LYS A 48 -3.27 0.19 0.67
C LYS A 48 -2.70 0.36 -0.72
N VAL A 49 -2.64 1.61 -1.18
CA VAL A 49 -1.76 1.98 -2.29
C VAL A 49 -0.34 1.81 -1.76
N ILE A 50 0.45 0.94 -2.39
CA ILE A 50 1.88 0.88 -2.13
C ILE A 50 2.46 2.12 -2.82
N SER A 51 2.50 3.24 -2.09
CA SER A 51 3.37 4.36 -2.45
C SER A 51 4.81 3.89 -2.26
N GLY A 52 5.61 3.98 -3.32
CA GLY A 52 6.86 3.25 -3.49
C GLY A 52 7.97 3.59 -2.51
N GLU A 53 7.88 4.69 -1.76
CA GLU A 53 9.08 5.27 -1.14
C GLU A 53 9.03 5.34 0.39
N SER A 54 7.86 5.13 1.00
CA SER A 54 7.66 5.36 2.44
C SER A 54 8.29 4.30 3.39
N LYS A 55 9.05 3.33 2.88
CA LYS A 55 9.55 2.20 3.67
C LYS A 55 11.06 1.97 3.66
N ASP A 56 11.82 2.71 2.87
CA ASP A 56 13.24 2.42 2.63
C ASP A 56 14.21 3.38 3.33
N VAL A 57 13.72 4.37 4.09
CA VAL A 57 14.58 5.33 4.80
C VAL A 57 14.44 5.14 6.31
N ASP A 58 15.57 4.93 6.99
CA ASP A 58 15.66 4.88 8.45
C ASP A 58 15.33 6.25 9.08
N ASP A 59 14.55 6.26 10.16
CA ASP A 59 14.06 7.50 10.77
C ASP A 59 15.20 8.37 11.33
N ASN A 60 16.29 7.75 11.79
CA ASN A 60 17.45 8.48 12.30
C ASN A 60 18.28 9.10 11.16
N ASP A 61 18.43 8.40 10.03
CA ASP A 61 19.06 8.96 8.83
C ASP A 61 18.25 10.11 8.24
N ARG A 62 16.92 10.01 8.28
CA ARG A 62 16.01 11.10 7.87
C ARG A 62 16.19 12.33 8.74
N GLU A 63 16.19 12.18 10.07
CA GLU A 63 16.32 13.29 11.00
C GLU A 63 17.68 13.99 10.85
N ASN A 64 18.76 13.21 10.72
CA ASN A 64 20.11 13.74 10.48
C ASN A 64 20.19 14.50 9.15
N TRP A 65 19.57 13.99 8.09
CA TRP A 65 19.56 14.67 6.79
C TRP A 65 18.84 16.03 6.86
N ILE A 66 17.69 16.09 7.53
CA ILE A 66 16.95 17.35 7.74
C ILE A 66 17.81 18.35 8.52
N MET A 67 18.41 17.90 9.62
CA MET A 67 19.13 18.77 10.55
C MET A 67 20.49 19.22 10.04
N GLU A 68 21.23 18.38 9.34
CA GLU A 68 22.61 18.70 8.94
C GLU A 68 22.77 19.11 7.48
N THR A 69 21.93 18.59 6.58
CA THR A 69 22.12 18.77 5.14
C THR A 69 21.10 19.76 4.60
N LEU A 70 19.80 19.51 4.80
CA LEU A 70 18.74 20.39 4.31
C LEU A 70 18.85 21.80 4.93
N SER A 71 19.10 21.89 6.24
CA SER A 71 19.28 23.18 6.93
C SER A 71 20.50 23.99 6.45
N LYS A 72 21.53 23.34 5.88
CA LYS A 72 22.67 24.02 5.25
C LYS A 72 22.29 24.55 3.88
N ILE A 73 21.62 23.72 3.08
CA ILE A 73 21.18 24.10 1.73
C ILE A 73 20.21 25.28 1.81
N LEU A 74 19.22 25.23 2.69
CA LEU A 74 18.19 26.28 2.80
C LEU A 74 18.72 27.63 3.30
N ARG A 75 19.90 27.69 3.93
CA ARG A 75 20.49 28.96 4.40
C ARG A 75 20.88 29.91 3.27
N ASP A 76 21.15 29.35 2.09
CA ASP A 76 21.61 30.13 0.93
C ASP A 76 20.43 30.64 0.08
N TYR A 77 19.18 30.35 0.47
CA TYR A 77 17.97 30.72 -0.27
C TYR A 77 16.99 31.48 0.63
N GLU A 78 16.34 32.50 0.06
CA GLU A 78 15.24 33.18 0.74
C GLU A 78 13.99 32.27 0.80
N PRO A 79 13.21 32.30 1.91
CA PRO A 79 11.98 31.50 2.04
C PRO A 79 11.02 31.65 0.85
N GLU A 80 10.95 32.84 0.25
CA GLU A 80 10.04 33.21 -0.83
C GLU A 80 10.37 32.54 -2.17
N ILE A 81 11.58 31.99 -2.32
CA ILE A 81 12.04 31.32 -3.55
C ILE A 81 12.19 29.79 -3.39
N ILE A 82 11.74 29.25 -2.25
CA ILE A 82 11.73 27.81 -2.01
C ILE A 82 10.37 27.25 -2.47
N PHE A 83 10.40 26.47 -3.54
CA PHE A 83 9.21 25.83 -4.11
C PHE A 83 9.22 24.33 -3.86
N ASN A 84 8.06 23.78 -3.52
CA ASN A 84 7.88 22.34 -3.52
C ASN A 84 7.75 21.85 -4.97
N ALA A 85 8.64 20.93 -5.37
CA ALA A 85 8.52 20.18 -6.60
C ALA A 85 8.32 18.72 -6.23
N ASP A 86 7.16 18.17 -6.58
CA ASP A 86 6.87 16.74 -6.42
C ASP A 86 6.87 16.08 -7.80
N GLU A 87 7.25 14.80 -7.87
CA GLU A 87 7.37 14.10 -9.14
C GLU A 87 6.00 13.96 -9.81
N THR A 88 5.88 14.43 -11.05
CA THR A 88 4.70 14.21 -11.88
C THR A 88 4.99 13.12 -12.89
N ALA A 89 4.73 11.87 -12.50
CA ALA A 89 4.89 10.74 -13.41
C ALA A 89 3.64 10.55 -14.28
N LEU A 90 3.83 10.54 -15.61
CA LEU A 90 2.78 10.19 -16.57
C LEU A 90 2.73 8.66 -16.72
N PHE A 91 1.71 8.04 -16.13
CA PHE A 91 1.51 6.59 -16.24
C PHE A 91 0.71 6.23 -17.50
N PHE A 92 1.39 5.74 -18.54
CA PHE A 92 0.75 5.18 -19.73
C PHE A 92 0.75 3.64 -19.65
N GLN A 93 -0.43 3.02 -19.67
CA GLN A 93 -0.64 1.56 -19.59
C GLN A 93 -0.17 0.86 -18.29
N CYS A 94 -0.10 1.57 -17.16
CA CYS A 94 0.29 0.93 -15.89
C CYS A 94 -0.85 0.12 -15.25
N LEU A 95 -0.48 -1.03 -14.65
CA LEU A 95 -1.40 -1.88 -13.88
C LEU A 95 -1.85 -1.16 -12.59
N PRO A 96 -3.06 -1.46 -12.07
CA PRO A 96 -3.59 -0.80 -10.88
C PRO A 96 -2.75 -1.07 -9.61
N GLN A 97 -2.35 0.00 -8.91
CA GLN A 97 -1.45 0.02 -7.74
C GLN A 97 -2.08 -0.38 -6.38
N LYS A 98 -3.33 -0.85 -6.35
CA LYS A 98 -4.04 -1.13 -5.09
C LYS A 98 -3.75 -2.54 -4.58
N THR A 99 -3.17 -2.65 -3.39
CA THR A 99 -2.84 -3.95 -2.76
C THR A 99 -3.53 -4.11 -1.41
N LEU A 100 -4.08 -5.29 -1.14
CA LEU A 100 -4.78 -5.62 0.09
C LEU A 100 -3.82 -6.18 1.18
N LYS A 101 -3.81 -5.63 2.41
CA LYS A 101 -2.97 -6.05 3.57
C LYS A 101 -3.78 -6.28 4.85
N ASN A 102 -3.31 -7.13 5.78
CA ASN A 102 -4.02 -7.42 7.05
C ASN A 102 -3.74 -6.37 8.15
N ALA A 103 -4.79 -5.93 8.85
CA ALA A 103 -4.75 -4.89 9.90
C ALA A 103 -3.97 -5.29 11.17
N LEU A 104 -3.83 -6.60 11.45
CA LEU A 104 -3.14 -7.09 12.65
C LEU A 104 -1.61 -6.89 12.59
N GLU A 105 -1.03 -6.87 11.40
CA GLU A 105 0.40 -6.59 11.20
C GLU A 105 0.72 -5.09 11.32
N GLU A 106 -0.28 -4.23 11.15
CA GLU A 106 -0.13 -2.77 11.22
C GLU A 106 0.09 -2.27 12.66
N ASN A 107 -0.54 -2.91 13.66
CA ASN A 107 -0.32 -2.55 15.06
C ASN A 107 1.08 -2.96 15.58
N LYS A 108 1.74 -3.93 14.94
CA LYS A 108 3.13 -4.28 15.26
C LYS A 108 4.14 -3.31 14.61
N ALA A 109 3.81 -2.74 13.46
CA ALA A 109 4.67 -1.80 12.73
C ALA A 109 4.51 -0.33 13.16
N LYS A 110 3.58 -0.02 14.07
CA LYS A 110 3.42 1.31 14.70
C LYS A 110 4.02 1.39 16.11
N LEU A 111 4.61 0.29 16.59
CA LEU A 111 5.24 0.16 17.91
C LEU A 111 6.77 0.11 17.85
N TYR A 112 7.34 0.36 16.68
CA TYR A 112 8.76 0.61 16.45
C TYR A 112 8.88 1.87 15.61
#